data_AF-A0A223HHI7-F1
#
_entry.id   AF-A0A223HHI7-F1
#
_cell.length_a   1.000
_cell.length_b   1.000
_cell.length_c   1.000
_cell.angle_alpha   90.00
_cell.angle_beta   90.00
_cell.angle_gamma   90.00
#
_symmetry.space_group_name_H-M   'P 1'
#
loop_
_entity.id
_entity.type
_entity.pdbx_description
1 polymer ?
#
loop_
_entity_poly.entity_id
_entity_poly.type
_entity_poly.pdbx_seq_one_letter_code
_entity_poly.pdbx_strand_id
1 'polypeptide(L)'
;MIEYKSYDYTRTIPVDDYILRYRDERRFMAYCRECRRYGNCWSCPPFNDSEDYLSGFRNLLIVCTRITPVVLDVPDAVEAGQELMHRERSRLDKRLLALEEEYNGRAFYAGSCILCPWEECTRRSGKACRYPLRIRRSLEACGFDLGRTTSELFGIEMKWSENRNLPEYLLLVSGFLYDWETPIW
;
A
#
# COMPACT_ATOMS: atom_id res chain seq x y z
N MET A 1 -11.48 -15.22 15.84
CA MET A 1 -10.31 -14.95 14.97
C MET A 1 -10.60 -15.60 13.63
N ILE A 2 -10.61 -14.81 12.55
CA ILE A 2 -10.93 -15.34 11.21
C ILE A 2 -9.73 -16.11 10.68
N GLU A 3 -9.96 -17.34 10.22
CA GLU A 3 -8.93 -18.20 9.64
C GLU A 3 -8.70 -17.83 8.16
N TYR A 4 -7.44 -17.74 7.75
CA TYR A 4 -7.05 -17.38 6.39
C TYR A 4 -5.67 -17.92 6.04
N LYS A 5 -5.36 -17.94 4.75
CA LYS A 5 -4.00 -18.16 4.22
C LYS A 5 -3.50 -16.88 3.58
N SER A 6 -2.22 -16.54 3.75
CA SER A 6 -1.57 -15.45 3.03
C SER A 6 -0.34 -15.91 2.28
N TYR A 7 -0.13 -15.34 1.10
CA TYR A 7 1.05 -15.59 0.26
C TYR A 7 1.53 -14.27 -0.33
N ASP A 8 2.84 -14.06 -0.26
CA ASP A 8 3.50 -12.90 -0.87
C ASP A 8 4.05 -13.30 -2.25
N TYR A 9 3.69 -12.54 -3.27
CA TYR A 9 4.26 -12.64 -4.60
C TYR A 9 5.10 -11.39 -4.86
N THR A 10 6.28 -11.56 -5.43
CA THR A 10 7.19 -10.44 -5.68
C THR A 10 7.56 -10.29 -7.14
N ARG A 11 7.71 -9.04 -7.58
CA ARG A 11 8.25 -8.67 -8.89
C ARG A 11 9.17 -7.47 -8.73
N THR A 12 10.29 -7.49 -9.44
CA THR A 12 11.13 -6.30 -9.60
C THR A 12 10.88 -5.67 -10.96
N ILE A 13 10.80 -4.35 -11.00
CA ILE A 13 10.68 -3.56 -12.22
C ILE A 13 11.55 -2.29 -12.09
N PRO A 14 12.17 -1.81 -13.18
CA PRO A 14 12.80 -0.49 -13.17
C PRO A 14 11.79 0.60 -12.79
N VAL A 15 12.20 1.58 -11.99
CA VAL A 15 11.32 2.66 -11.51
C VAL A 15 10.75 3.46 -12.68
N ASP A 16 11.59 3.81 -13.66
CA ASP A 16 11.18 4.56 -14.85
C ASP A 16 10.11 3.83 -15.66
N ASP A 17 10.27 2.51 -15.83
CA ASP A 17 9.28 1.66 -16.51
C ASP A 17 7.96 1.61 -15.74
N TYR A 18 8.04 1.53 -14.41
CA TYR A 18 6.84 1.50 -13.58
C TYR A 18 6.09 2.83 -13.62
N ILE A 19 6.81 3.96 -13.56
CA ILE A 19 6.25 5.30 -13.75
C ILE A 19 5.57 5.40 -15.11
N LEU A 20 6.28 5.08 -16.19
CA LEU A 20 5.78 5.22 -17.55
C LEU A 20 4.52 4.39 -17.81
N ARG A 21 4.47 3.16 -17.28
CA ARG A 21 3.41 2.21 -17.62
C ARG A 21 2.24 2.20 -16.64
N TYR A 22 2.47 2.49 -15.37
CA TYR A 22 1.48 2.27 -14.31
C TYR A 22 1.09 3.54 -13.56
N ARG A 23 1.70 4.70 -13.84
CA ARG A 23 1.37 5.95 -13.15
C ARG A 23 0.43 6.83 -13.98
N ASP A 24 -0.71 7.16 -13.41
CA ASP A 24 -1.62 8.19 -13.92
C ASP A 24 -2.01 9.10 -12.76
N GLU A 25 -1.11 10.04 -12.43
CA GLU A 25 -1.33 10.98 -11.34
C GLU A 25 -2.68 11.68 -11.46
N ARG A 26 -3.05 12.14 -12.66
CA ARG A 26 -4.29 12.90 -12.84
C ARG A 26 -5.51 12.08 -12.47
N ARG A 27 -5.59 10.83 -12.94
CA ARG A 27 -6.70 9.93 -12.65
C ARG A 27 -6.74 9.53 -11.18
N PHE A 28 -5.63 9.07 -10.62
CA PHE A 28 -5.60 8.58 -9.24
C PHE A 28 -5.71 9.70 -8.20
N MET A 29 -5.25 10.91 -8.52
CA MET A 29 -5.49 12.08 -7.69
C MET A 29 -6.97 12.47 -7.63
N ALA A 30 -7.74 12.23 -8.69
CA ALA A 30 -9.19 12.43 -8.65
C ALA A 30 -9.85 11.48 -7.64
N TYR A 31 -9.53 10.18 -7.68
CA TYR A 31 -9.99 9.21 -6.68
C TYR A 31 -9.52 9.57 -5.26
N CYS A 32 -8.27 10.03 -5.10
CA CYS A 32 -7.77 10.46 -3.82
C CYS A 32 -8.61 11.62 -3.26
N ARG A 33 -8.98 12.62 -4.07
CA ARG A 33 -9.77 13.78 -3.61
C ARG A 33 -11.17 13.41 -3.12
N GLU A 34 -11.74 12.30 -3.59
CA GLU A 34 -13.02 11.77 -3.10
C GLU A 34 -12.87 11.03 -1.75
N CYS A 35 -11.65 10.63 -1.39
CA CYS A 35 -11.37 9.96 -0.12
C CYS A 35 -11.25 10.96 1.03
N ARG A 36 -11.97 10.69 2.14
CA ARG A 36 -11.93 11.49 3.38
C ARG A 36 -10.53 11.69 3.98
N ARG A 37 -9.55 10.86 3.59
CA ARG A 37 -8.16 10.94 4.07
C ARG A 37 -7.31 11.95 3.29
N TYR A 38 -7.75 12.40 2.11
CA TYR A 38 -7.07 13.45 1.36
C TYR A 38 -6.97 14.73 2.17
N GLY A 39 -5.77 15.31 2.25
CA GLY A 39 -5.48 16.47 3.10
C GLY A 39 -5.52 16.21 4.60
N ASN A 40 -5.99 15.03 5.04
CA ASN A 40 -6.30 14.72 6.44
C ASN A 40 -5.43 13.60 7.03
N CYS A 41 -4.71 12.83 6.22
CA CYS A 41 -3.76 11.80 6.65
C CYS A 41 -2.35 12.08 6.12
N TRP A 42 -1.33 11.98 6.97
CA TRP A 42 0.07 12.27 6.57
C TRP A 42 0.62 11.35 5.47
N SER A 43 0.06 10.14 5.27
CA SER A 43 0.48 9.22 4.19
C SER A 43 -0.27 9.45 2.87
N CYS A 44 -1.22 10.38 2.82
CA CYS A 44 -2.08 10.64 1.67
C CYS A 44 -1.74 11.99 1.02
N PRO A 45 -2.10 12.22 -0.25
CA PRO A 45 -1.88 13.52 -0.89
C PRO A 45 -2.80 14.62 -0.30
N PRO A 46 -2.54 15.91 -0.58
CA PRO A 46 -1.39 16.42 -1.34
C PRO A 46 -0.08 16.29 -0.53
N PHE A 47 1.04 16.07 -1.21
CA PHE A 47 2.36 16.04 -0.57
C PHE A 47 3.03 17.41 -0.75
N ASN A 48 3.64 17.95 0.31
CA ASN A 48 4.20 19.30 0.32
C ASN A 48 5.62 19.36 -0.27
N ASP A 49 6.27 18.22 -0.38
CA ASP A 49 7.59 18.02 -0.96
C ASP A 49 7.48 17.80 -2.47
N SER A 50 8.10 18.70 -3.24
CA SER A 50 8.28 18.60 -4.69
C SER A 50 9.34 17.56 -5.10
N GLU A 51 10.03 16.96 -4.12
CA GLU A 51 10.98 15.88 -4.34
C GLU A 51 10.22 14.60 -4.63
N ASP A 52 10.37 14.11 -5.86
CA ASP A 52 9.75 12.87 -6.29
C ASP A 52 10.19 11.76 -5.34
N TYR A 53 9.25 11.20 -4.58
CA TYR A 53 9.50 10.13 -3.61
C TYR A 53 10.12 8.90 -4.29
N LEU A 54 10.10 8.85 -5.62
CA LEU A 54 10.66 7.83 -6.49
C LEU A 54 12.10 8.14 -6.94
N SER A 55 12.56 9.39 -6.82
CA SER A 55 13.88 9.82 -7.31
C SER A 55 15.04 9.14 -6.58
N GLY A 56 16.14 8.92 -7.30
CA GLY A 56 17.37 8.34 -6.77
C GLY A 56 17.38 6.81 -6.67
N PHE A 57 16.34 6.13 -7.12
CA PHE A 57 16.24 4.67 -7.12
C PHE A 57 16.04 4.14 -8.53
N ARG A 58 16.76 3.07 -8.87
CA ARG A 58 16.65 2.42 -10.18
C ARG A 58 15.57 1.35 -10.22
N ASN A 59 15.35 0.69 -9.09
CA ASN A 59 14.53 -0.51 -9.02
C ASN A 59 13.41 -0.36 -7.98
N LEU A 60 12.26 -0.96 -8.30
CA LEU A 60 11.14 -1.14 -7.39
C LEU A 60 10.88 -2.64 -7.23
N LEU A 61 10.98 -3.13 -6.00
CA LEU A 61 10.41 -4.41 -5.59
C LEU A 61 8.94 -4.19 -5.23
N ILE A 62 8.03 -4.81 -5.98
CA ILE A 62 6.60 -4.81 -5.69
C ILE A 62 6.26 -6.12 -4.98
N VAL A 63 5.55 -5.99 -3.86
CA VAL A 63 5.05 -7.13 -3.08
C VAL A 63 3.53 -7.14 -3.16
N CYS A 64 2.98 -8.16 -3.79
CA CYS A 64 1.55 -8.43 -3.83
C CYS A 64 1.23 -9.55 -2.82
N THR A 65 0.66 -9.20 -1.67
CA THR A 65 0.21 -10.15 -0.66
C THR A 65 -1.24 -10.51 -0.92
N ARG A 66 -1.50 -11.78 -1.21
CA ARG A 66 -2.85 -12.33 -1.39
C ARG A 66 -3.32 -12.99 -0.10
N ILE A 67 -4.43 -12.50 0.44
CA ILE A 67 -5.07 -12.99 1.66
C ILE A 67 -6.33 -13.74 1.25
N THR A 68 -6.41 -15.03 1.56
CA THR A 68 -7.53 -15.90 1.19
C THR A 68 -8.24 -16.36 2.47
N PRO A 69 -9.39 -15.76 2.84
CA PRO A 69 -10.19 -16.22 3.97
C PRO A 69 -10.64 -17.67 3.76
N VAL A 70 -10.69 -18.47 4.82
CA VAL A 70 -11.21 -19.85 4.75
C VAL A 70 -12.73 -19.86 4.66
N VAL A 71 -13.39 -18.88 5.31
CA VAL A 71 -14.85 -18.70 5.31
C VAL A 71 -15.17 -17.31 4.76
N LEU A 72 -16.03 -17.24 3.73
CA LEU A 72 -16.42 -16.00 3.07
C LEU A 72 -17.72 -15.40 3.62
N ASP A 73 -18.62 -16.25 4.10
CA ASP A 73 -19.87 -15.86 4.73
C ASP A 73 -19.63 -15.57 6.21
N VAL A 74 -19.49 -14.29 6.53
CA VAL A 74 -19.24 -13.79 7.88
C VAL A 74 -20.24 -12.67 8.19
N PRO A 75 -20.68 -12.53 9.45
CA PRO A 75 -21.73 -11.56 9.80
C PRO A 75 -21.40 -10.10 9.46
N ASP A 76 -20.12 -9.72 9.54
CA ASP A 76 -19.62 -8.41 9.09
C ASP A 76 -18.38 -8.58 8.20
N ALA A 77 -18.60 -8.71 6.88
CA ALA A 77 -17.50 -8.85 5.93
C ALA A 77 -16.58 -7.63 5.83
N VAL A 78 -17.07 -6.43 6.15
CA VAL A 78 -16.26 -5.22 6.07
C VAL A 78 -15.28 -5.18 7.23
N GLU A 79 -15.76 -5.39 8.45
CA GLU A 79 -14.91 -5.48 9.64
C GLU A 79 -13.94 -6.65 9.53
N ALA A 80 -14.42 -7.82 9.10
CA ALA A 80 -13.60 -9.00 8.85
C ALA A 80 -12.46 -8.72 7.86
N GLY A 81 -12.77 -8.10 6.72
CA GLY A 81 -11.78 -7.77 5.70
C GLY A 81 -10.74 -6.76 6.21
N GLN A 82 -11.18 -5.77 6.99
CA GLN A 82 -10.29 -4.82 7.64
C GLN A 82 -9.38 -5.50 8.66
N GLU A 83 -9.89 -6.40 9.51
CA GLU A 83 -9.10 -7.16 10.47
C GLU A 83 -7.99 -7.96 9.76
N LEU A 84 -8.36 -8.69 8.70
CA LEU A 84 -7.42 -9.49 7.92
C LEU A 84 -6.33 -8.63 7.28
N MET A 85 -6.70 -7.52 6.64
CA MET A 85 -5.74 -6.58 6.06
C MET A 85 -4.82 -5.97 7.13
N HIS A 86 -5.36 -5.54 8.27
CA HIS A 86 -4.58 -4.94 9.35
C HIS A 86 -3.54 -5.91 9.95
N ARG A 87 -3.87 -7.21 10.04
CA ARG A 87 -2.96 -8.25 10.50
C ARG A 87 -1.76 -8.40 9.58
N GLU A 88 -2.02 -8.57 8.28
CA GLU A 88 -0.92 -8.70 7.31
C GLU A 88 -0.12 -7.41 7.20
N ARG A 89 -0.77 -6.24 7.19
CA ARG A 89 -0.07 -4.94 7.25
C ARG A 89 0.88 -4.84 8.42
N SER A 90 0.56 -5.40 9.58
CA SER A 90 1.46 -5.37 10.75
C SER A 90 2.76 -6.14 10.52
N ARG A 91 2.75 -7.23 9.74
CA ARG A 91 3.96 -7.97 9.33
C ARG A 91 4.68 -7.25 8.19
N LEU A 92 3.94 -6.85 7.15
CA LEU A 92 4.47 -6.22 5.94
C LEU A 92 5.16 -4.88 6.25
N ASP A 93 4.49 -3.99 6.99
CA ASP A 93 5.02 -2.66 7.31
C ASP A 93 6.33 -2.78 8.12
N LYS A 94 6.42 -3.75 9.04
CA LYS A 94 7.66 -4.02 9.80
C LYS A 94 8.79 -4.53 8.90
N ARG A 95 8.50 -5.47 7.98
CA ARG A 95 9.54 -5.98 7.06
C ARG A 95 10.03 -4.87 6.13
N LEU A 96 9.13 -4.05 5.61
CA LEU A 96 9.47 -2.94 4.74
C LEU A 96 10.36 -1.90 5.42
N LEU A 97 10.10 -1.58 6.70
CA LEU A 97 10.99 -0.71 7.47
C LEU A 97 12.37 -1.34 7.71
N ALA A 98 12.42 -2.63 8.02
CA ALA A 98 13.70 -3.34 8.16
C ALA A 98 14.51 -3.30 6.85
N LEU A 99 13.84 -3.46 5.70
CA LEU A 99 14.51 -3.32 4.39
C LEU A 99 15.09 -1.92 4.17
N GLU A 100 14.43 -0.86 4.65
CA GLU A 100 15.01 0.50 4.52
C GLU A 100 16.30 0.64 5.32
N GLU A 101 16.36 0.04 6.51
CA GLU A 101 17.58 0.01 7.33
C GLU A 101 18.68 -0.86 6.69
N GLU A 102 18.31 -2.00 6.11
CA GLU A 102 19.24 -2.97 5.49
C GLU A 102 19.83 -2.46 4.16
N TYR A 103 18.99 -1.85 3.30
CA TYR A 103 19.32 -1.57 1.90
C TYR A 103 19.41 -0.07 1.57
N ASN A 104 19.24 0.81 2.56
CA ASN A 104 19.16 2.27 2.38
C ASN A 104 18.13 2.65 1.29
N GLY A 105 17.01 1.94 1.29
CA GLY A 105 15.93 2.08 0.32
C GLY A 105 14.76 2.90 0.85
N ARG A 106 13.62 2.81 0.15
CA ARG A 106 12.40 3.53 0.54
C ARG A 106 11.14 2.71 0.30
N ALA A 107 10.34 2.55 1.34
CA ALA A 107 9.16 1.71 1.37
C ALA A 107 7.88 2.45 0.97
N PHE A 108 6.96 1.69 0.38
CA PHE A 108 5.55 2.01 0.23
C PHE A 108 4.72 0.98 0.96
N TYR A 109 3.78 1.43 1.80
CA TYR A 109 2.81 0.54 2.44
C TYR A 109 1.58 0.34 1.57
N ALA A 110 0.92 -0.80 1.71
CA ALA A 110 -0.33 -1.07 1.01
C ALA A 110 -1.50 -0.29 1.61
N GLY A 111 -2.17 0.58 0.85
CA GLY A 111 -3.33 1.30 1.35
C GLY A 111 -2.97 2.41 2.35
N SER A 112 -3.96 2.82 3.14
CA SER A 112 -3.82 3.95 4.05
C SER A 112 -3.02 3.63 5.33
N CYS A 113 -2.48 4.67 5.98
CA CYS A 113 -1.76 4.54 7.25
C CYS A 113 -2.63 3.97 8.38
N ILE A 114 -2.04 3.07 9.18
CA ILE A 114 -2.67 2.35 10.30
C ILE A 114 -2.03 2.65 11.66
N LEU A 115 -1.11 3.63 11.72
CA LEU A 115 -0.33 3.91 12.94
C LEU A 115 -1.12 4.61 14.06
N CYS A 116 -2.25 5.22 13.71
CA CYS A 116 -3.18 5.81 14.67
C CYS A 116 -4.61 5.80 14.09
N PRO A 117 -5.64 5.95 14.93
CA PRO A 117 -6.99 6.25 14.46
C PRO A 117 -6.94 7.45 13.51
N TRP A 118 -7.48 7.30 12.29
CA TRP A 118 -7.34 8.32 11.26
C TRP A 118 -8.09 9.61 11.63
N GLU A 119 -9.13 9.48 12.48
CA GLU A 119 -9.86 10.56 13.11
C GLU A 119 -8.96 11.48 13.93
N GLU A 120 -7.92 10.91 14.54
CA GLU A 120 -6.96 11.61 15.38
C GLU A 120 -5.66 11.99 14.65
N CYS A 121 -5.61 11.81 13.33
CA CYS A 121 -4.39 12.14 12.59
C CYS A 121 -4.06 13.63 12.76
N THR A 122 -2.86 13.92 13.24
CA THR A 122 -2.43 15.29 13.58
C THR A 122 -2.44 16.24 12.39
N ARG A 123 -2.37 15.70 11.17
CA ARG A 123 -2.52 16.46 9.93
C ARG A 123 -3.80 17.29 9.88
N ARG A 124 -4.91 16.76 10.41
CA ARG A 124 -6.21 17.46 10.50
C ARG A 124 -6.16 18.74 11.32
N SER A 125 -5.16 18.86 12.19
CA SER A 125 -4.90 20.04 13.03
C SER A 125 -3.64 20.81 12.64
N GLY A 126 -3.06 20.51 11.46
CA GLY A 126 -1.82 21.14 10.98
C GLY A 126 -0.57 20.82 11.80
N LYS A 127 -0.62 19.82 12.68
CA LYS A 127 0.50 19.42 13.55
C LYS A 127 1.30 18.28 12.93
N ALA A 128 2.61 18.25 13.18
CA ALA A 128 3.51 17.20 12.71
C ALA A 128 3.03 15.79 13.04
N CYS A 129 3.39 14.81 12.21
CA CYS A 129 3.04 13.41 12.44
C CYS A 129 3.60 12.93 13.80
N ARG A 130 2.79 12.15 14.55
CA ARG A 130 3.23 11.50 15.80
C ARG A 130 4.27 10.40 15.58
N TYR A 131 4.37 9.88 14.36
CA TYR A 131 5.22 8.75 13.99
C TYR A 131 6.03 9.04 12.70
N PRO A 132 6.85 10.11 12.68
CA PRO A 132 7.52 10.56 11.46
C PRO A 132 8.48 9.51 10.88
N LEU A 133 9.11 8.71 11.73
CA LEU A 133 10.05 7.65 11.30
C LEU A 133 9.36 6.40 10.75
N ARG A 134 8.08 6.17 11.05
CA ARG A 134 7.37 4.93 10.70
C ARG A 134 6.38 5.08 9.56
N ILE A 135 5.97 6.30 9.24
CA ILE A 135 4.94 6.55 8.23
C ILE A 135 5.50 6.44 6.81
N ARG A 136 4.83 5.69 5.94
CA ARG A 136 5.16 5.61 4.51
C ARG A 136 3.94 5.91 3.66
N ARG A 137 4.18 6.37 2.43
CA ARG A 137 3.14 6.57 1.41
C ARG A 137 2.71 5.22 0.87
N SER A 138 1.56 5.16 0.22
CA SER A 138 1.21 4.02 -0.63
C SER A 138 1.50 4.33 -2.09
N LEU A 139 1.56 3.28 -2.92
CA LEU A 139 1.75 3.43 -4.36
C LEU A 139 0.57 4.20 -4.98
N GLU A 140 -0.67 3.88 -4.63
CA GLU A 140 -1.84 4.58 -5.16
C GLU A 140 -1.92 6.04 -4.70
N ALA A 141 -1.41 6.36 -3.51
CA ALA A 141 -1.27 7.75 -3.04
C ALA A 141 -0.29 8.57 -3.89
N CYS A 142 0.66 7.89 -4.55
CA CYS A 142 1.60 8.48 -5.51
C CYS A 142 1.12 8.41 -6.98
N GLY A 143 -0.09 7.90 -7.21
CA GLY A 143 -0.74 7.91 -8.52
C GLY A 143 -0.59 6.63 -9.35
N PHE A 144 -0.17 5.52 -8.73
CA PHE A 144 0.00 4.24 -9.43
C PHE A 144 -1.31 3.43 -9.49
N ASP A 145 -1.54 2.79 -10.65
CA ASP A 145 -2.68 1.90 -10.91
C ASP A 145 -2.43 0.50 -10.35
N LEU A 146 -2.86 0.27 -9.11
CA LEU A 146 -2.70 -1.04 -8.48
C LEU A 146 -3.49 -2.16 -9.15
N GLY A 147 -4.64 -1.86 -9.77
CA GLY A 147 -5.42 -2.87 -10.47
C GLY A 147 -4.68 -3.39 -11.69
N ARG A 148 -4.11 -2.47 -12.49
CA ARG A 148 -3.23 -2.80 -13.61
C ARG A 148 -1.94 -3.46 -13.16
N THR A 149 -1.34 -3.00 -12.06
CA THR A 149 -0.12 -3.59 -11.49
C THR A 149 -0.33 -5.05 -11.14
N THR A 150 -1.41 -5.39 -10.44
CA THR A 150 -1.67 -6.79 -10.04
C THR A 150 -2.04 -7.68 -11.22
N SER A 151 -2.84 -7.19 -12.17
CA SER A 151 -3.24 -7.98 -13.33
C SER A 151 -2.08 -8.23 -14.31
N GLU A 152 -1.32 -7.19 -14.69
CA GLU A 152 -0.25 -7.35 -15.70
C GLU A 152 1.02 -8.00 -15.12
N LEU A 153 1.43 -7.69 -13.88
CA LEU A 153 2.71 -8.20 -13.34
C LEU A 153 2.57 -9.54 -12.60
N PHE A 154 1.40 -9.81 -12.03
CA PHE A 154 1.16 -11.00 -11.22
C PHE A 154 0.09 -11.94 -11.80
N GLY A 155 -0.70 -11.49 -12.78
CA GLY A 155 -1.83 -12.27 -13.29
C GLY A 155 -2.95 -12.41 -12.26
N ILE A 156 -3.08 -11.45 -11.33
CA ILE A 156 -4.08 -11.48 -10.26
C ILE A 156 -4.99 -10.26 -10.36
N GLU A 157 -6.26 -10.50 -10.63
CA GLU A 157 -7.28 -9.44 -10.67
C GLU A 157 -7.59 -8.92 -9.27
N MET A 158 -7.71 -7.60 -9.11
CA MET A 158 -8.11 -7.00 -7.84
C MET A 158 -9.62 -7.16 -7.63
N LYS A 159 -10.01 -7.81 -6.54
CA LYS A 159 -11.42 -8.05 -6.18
C LYS A 159 -11.89 -7.03 -5.16
N TRP A 160 -13.15 -6.62 -5.29
CA TRP A 160 -13.84 -5.74 -4.35
C TRP A 160 -14.97 -6.52 -3.67
N SER A 161 -15.33 -6.11 -2.46
CA SER A 161 -16.48 -6.70 -1.77
C SER A 161 -17.78 -6.37 -2.51
N GLU A 162 -18.54 -7.41 -2.85
CA GLU A 162 -19.89 -7.30 -3.40
C GLU A 162 -20.90 -7.89 -2.41
N ASN A 163 -22.10 -7.30 -2.33
CA ASN A 163 -23.23 -7.84 -1.54
C ASN A 163 -22.93 -8.16 -0.07
N ARG A 164 -22.01 -7.43 0.58
CA ARG A 164 -21.59 -7.63 1.98
C ARG A 164 -20.92 -8.98 2.26
N ASN A 165 -20.38 -9.66 1.25
CA ASN A 165 -19.55 -10.85 1.42
C ASN A 165 -18.06 -10.49 1.31
N LEU A 166 -17.20 -11.30 1.94
CA LEU A 166 -15.78 -11.24 1.67
C LEU A 166 -15.51 -11.72 0.23
N PRO A 167 -14.64 -11.04 -0.53
CA PRO A 167 -14.19 -11.58 -1.79
C PRO A 167 -13.37 -12.86 -1.56
N GLU A 168 -13.25 -13.69 -2.58
CA GLU A 168 -12.43 -14.91 -2.55
C GLU A 168 -10.99 -14.67 -2.06
N TYR A 169 -10.49 -13.45 -2.26
CA TYR A 169 -9.25 -12.99 -1.66
C TYR A 169 -9.22 -11.46 -1.57
N LEU A 170 -8.39 -10.96 -0.67
CA LEU A 170 -8.00 -9.55 -0.56
C LEU A 170 -6.55 -9.41 -1.03
N LEU A 171 -6.21 -8.26 -1.62
CA LEU A 171 -4.85 -7.95 -2.04
C LEU A 171 -4.30 -6.75 -1.27
N LEU A 172 -3.08 -6.88 -0.79
CA LEU A 172 -2.26 -5.77 -0.33
C LEU A 172 -1.08 -5.61 -1.30
N VAL A 173 -0.90 -4.41 -1.83
CA VAL A 173 0.23 -4.11 -2.73
C VAL A 173 1.14 -3.09 -2.07
N SER A 174 2.35 -3.54 -1.73
CA SER A 174 3.40 -2.72 -1.15
C SER A 174 4.56 -2.59 -2.13
N GLY A 175 5.48 -1.66 -1.85
CA GLY A 175 6.64 -1.42 -2.70
C GLY A 175 7.90 -1.14 -1.88
N PHE A 176 9.06 -1.40 -2.46
CA PHE A 176 10.34 -1.03 -1.89
C PHE A 176 11.30 -0.58 -2.99
N LEU A 177 11.69 0.68 -2.95
CA LEU A 177 12.64 1.31 -3.86
C LEU A 177 14.06 1.02 -3.39
N TYR A 178 14.94 0.67 -4.34
CA TYR A 178 16.35 0.41 -4.08
C TYR A 178 17.19 0.70 -5.32
N ASP A 179 18.51 0.84 -5.14
CA ASP A 179 19.44 1.14 -6.22
C ASP A 179 20.20 -0.11 -6.70
N TRP A 180 21.08 -0.66 -5.85
CA TRP A 180 22.06 -1.66 -6.28
C TRP A 180 21.74 -3.10 -5.89
N GLU A 181 21.61 -3.37 -4.59
CA GLU A 181 21.44 -4.74 -4.09
C GLU A 181 19.96 -5.11 -4.07
N THR A 182 19.61 -6.22 -4.72
CA THR A 182 18.24 -6.72 -4.74
C THR A 182 17.82 -7.16 -3.33
N PRO A 183 16.77 -6.56 -2.74
CA PRO A 183 16.32 -6.92 -1.41
C PRO A 183 15.80 -8.35 -1.36
N ILE A 184 16.15 -9.06 -0.29
CA ILE A 184 15.57 -10.36 0.01
C ILE A 184 14.23 -10.14 0.70
N TRP A 185 13.13 -10.49 0.05
CA TRP A 185 11.78 -10.39 0.62
C TRP A 185 11.47 -11.59 1.53
#